data_AF-A0A659S5W6-F1
#
_entry.id   AF-A0A659S5W6-F1
#
_cell.length_a   1.000
_cell.length_b   1.000
_cell.length_c   1.000
_cell.angle_alpha   90.00
_cell.angle_beta   90.00
_cell.angle_gamma   90.00
#
_symmetry.space_group_name_H-M   'P 1'
#
loop_
_entity.id
_entity.type
_entity.pdbx_description
1 polymer ?
#
loop_
_entity_poly.entity_id
_entity_poly.type
_entity_poly.pdbx_seq_one_letter_code
_entity_poly.pdbx_strand_id
1 'polypeptide(L)' 'TSGESRALGGIFSRIYKSGSDSVPLLGDIPWLGQLFRHAGKEDARRELVVFITPRLVATE' A
#
# COMPACT_ATOMS: atom_id res chain seq x y z
N THR A 1 26.90 19.92 -17.17
CA THR A 1 25.87 19.83 -16.12
C THR A 1 25.76 18.38 -15.69
N SER A 2 26.08 18.15 -14.42
CA SER A 2 26.46 16.87 -13.82
C SER A 2 25.37 15.79 -13.88
N GLY A 3 25.79 14.53 -13.73
CA GLY A 3 24.95 13.33 -13.74
C GLY A 3 23.90 13.31 -12.64
N GLU A 4 22.74 13.87 -12.94
CA GLU A 4 21.52 13.67 -12.16
C GLU A 4 20.96 12.28 -12.47
N SER A 5 21.08 11.38 -11.50
CA SER A 5 20.31 10.13 -11.50
C SER A 5 18.82 10.49 -11.45
N ARG A 6 18.18 10.59 -12.62
CA ARG A 6 16.75 10.87 -12.77
C ARG A 6 15.96 9.60 -12.49
N ALA A 7 15.34 9.54 -11.32
CA ALA A 7 14.31 8.54 -11.03
C ALA A 7 13.14 8.72 -12.02
N LEU A 8 13.00 7.83 -13.00
CA LEU A 8 12.02 7.92 -14.09
C LEU A 8 10.68 7.21 -13.79
N GLY A 9 10.51 6.55 -12.65
CA GLY A 9 9.24 5.92 -12.31
C GLY A 9 9.32 5.06 -11.05
N GLY A 10 8.95 5.63 -9.91
CA GLY A 10 8.58 4.84 -8.74
C GLY A 10 7.17 4.28 -8.98
N ILE A 11 7.01 2.96 -8.97
CA ILE A 11 5.67 2.36 -8.94
C ILE A 11 5.15 2.56 -7.51
N PHE A 12 4.26 3.54 -7.33
CA PHE A 12 3.60 3.76 -6.06
C PHE A 12 2.37 2.84 -5.96
N SER A 13 2.52 1.66 -5.36
CA SER A 13 1.39 0.78 -5.08
C SER A 13 0.81 1.09 -3.69
N ARG A 14 -0.43 1.58 -3.63
CA ARG A 14 -1.18 1.73 -2.37
C ARG A 14 -2.28 0.69 -2.34
N ILE A 15 -2.24 -0.21 -1.36
CA ILE A 15 -3.27 -1.22 -1.15
C ILE A 15 -4.12 -0.74 0.02
N TYR A 16 -5.40 -0.46 -0.24
CA TYR A 16 -6.38 -0.18 0.81
C TYR A 16 -7.17 -1.46 1.08
N LYS A 17 -7.08 -1.98 2.30
CA LYS A 17 -7.81 -3.17 2.72
C LYS A 17 -8.73 -2.82 3.88
N SER A 18 -10.02 -2.93 3.62
CA SER A 18 -11.10 -2.65 4.56
C SER A 18 -11.78 -3.98 4.90
N GLY A 19 -11.63 -4.43 6.15
CA GLY A 19 -12.33 -5.60 6.68
C GLY A 19 -13.33 -5.19 7.76
N SER A 20 -14.52 -5.77 7.72
CA SER A 20 -15.55 -5.60 8.77
C SER A 20 -16.08 -6.97 9.14
N ASP A 21 -15.75 -7.42 10.34
CA ASP A 21 -16.28 -8.65 10.92
C ASP A 21 -17.27 -8.30 12.04
N SER A 22 -18.41 -8.97 12.06
CA SER A 22 -19.45 -8.71 13.07
C SER A 22 -20.18 -9.98 13.42
N VAL A 23 -20.52 -10.14 14.71
CA VAL A 23 -21.36 -11.26 15.15
C VAL A 23 -22.79 -11.04 14.64
N PRO A 24 -23.39 -11.98 13.87
CA PRO A 24 -24.77 -11.86 13.41
C PRO A 24 -25.72 -11.75 14.61
N LEU A 25 -26.80 -10.97 14.48
CA LEU A 25 -27.75 -10.54 15.53
C LEU A 25 -27.20 -9.56 16.58
N LEU A 26 -26.02 -9.82 17.16
CA LEU A 26 -25.48 -8.99 18.25
C LEU A 26 -24.81 -7.70 17.76
N GLY A 27 -24.30 -7.67 16.53
CA GLY A 27 -23.66 -6.50 15.94
C GLY A 27 -24.60 -5.32 15.67
N ASP A 28 -25.90 -5.57 15.56
CA ASP A 28 -26.90 -4.54 15.20
C ASP A 28 -27.64 -3.98 16.42
N ILE A 29 -27.28 -4.40 17.64
CA ILE A 29 -27.92 -3.91 18.87
C ILE A 29 -27.56 -2.42 19.06
N PRO A 30 -28.55 -1.51 19.16
CA PRO A 30 -28.29 -0.12 19.49
C PRO A 30 -27.53 -0.02 20.82
N TRP A 31 -26.56 0.88 20.92
CA TRP A 31 -25.68 1.09 22.09
C TRP A 31 -24.63 0.00 22.36
N LEU A 32 -24.90 -1.27 22.08
CA LEU A 32 -23.98 -2.39 22.41
C LEU A 32 -23.29 -3.01 21.17
N GLY A 33 -23.79 -2.76 19.97
CA GLY A 33 -23.29 -3.39 18.74
C GLY A 33 -21.80 -3.12 18.47
N GLN A 34 -21.24 -2.02 18.98
CA GLN A 34 -19.81 -1.71 18.82
C GLN A 34 -18.88 -2.70 19.55
N LEU A 35 -19.32 -3.35 20.63
CA LEU A 35 -18.51 -4.36 21.35
C LEU A 35 -18.41 -5.69 20.58
N PHE A 36 -19.36 -5.95 19.67
CA PHE A 36 -19.48 -7.21 18.92
C PHE A 36 -19.12 -7.05 17.44
N ARG A 37 -18.49 -5.92 17.08
CA ARG A 37 -18.03 -5.61 15.74
C ARG A 37 -16.54 -5.33 15.78
N HIS A 38 -15.79 -5.95 14.87
CA HIS A 38 -14.38 -5.71 14.68
C HIS A 38 -14.17 -5.05 13.31
N ALA A 39 -13.75 -3.78 13.32
CA ALA A 39 -13.37 -3.07 12.11
C ALA A 39 -11.85 -3.14 11.94
N GLY A 40 -11.40 -3.92 10.96
CA GLY A 40 -9.99 -4.00 10.57
C GLY A 40 -9.68 -2.96 9.49
N LYS A 41 -8.90 -1.94 9.82
CA LYS A 41 -8.32 -1.02 8.82
C LYS A 41 -6.83 -1.33 8.70
N GLU A 42 -6.43 -1.82 7.54
CA GLU A 42 -5.03 -2.10 7.23
C GLU A 42 -4.55 -1.09 6.18
N ASP A 43 -3.64 -0.20 6.58
CA ASP A 43 -2.99 0.78 5.70
C ASP A 43 -1.54 0.35 5.45
N ALA A 44 -1.28 -0.20 4.26
CA ALA A 44 0.03 -0.68 3.85
C ALA A 44 0.64 0.27 2.81
N ARG A 45 1.63 1.07 3.24
CA ARG A 45 2.38 1.97 2.37
C ARG A 45 3.69 1.31 1.92
N ARG A 46 3.82 1.04 0.61
CA ARG A 46 5.03 0.48 0.01
C ARG A 46 5.66 1.49 -0.94
N GLU A 47 6.89 1.92 -0.63
CA GLU A 47 7.66 2.86 -1.44
C GLU A 47 8.77 2.08 -2.15
N LEU A 48 8.60 1.82 -3.45
CA LEU A 48 9.59 1.11 -4.25
C LEU A 48 10.34 2.11 -5.14
N VAL A 49 11.67 2.12 -5.01
CA VAL A 49 12.56 2.96 -5.82
C VAL A 49 13.43 2.06 -6.68
N VAL A 50 13.41 2.27 -8.00
CA VAL A 50 14.19 1.51 -8.96
C VAL A 50 15.24 2.42 -9.59
N PHE A 51 16.52 2.03 -9.47
CA PHE A 51 17.64 2.70 -10.11
C PHE A 51 18.14 1.85 -11.28
N ILE A 52 18.23 2.44 -12.48
CA ILE A 52 18.85 1.81 -13.64
C ILE A 52 20.16 2.54 -13.95
N THR A 53 21.26 1.78 -14.04
CA THR A 53 22.55 2.29 -14.53
C THR A 53 22.80 1.67 -15.89
N PRO A 54 22.61 2.41 -17.00
CA PRO A 54 22.96 1.89 -18.31
C PRO A 54 24.47 1.67 -18.38
N ARG A 55 24.89 0.53 -18.92
CA ARG A 55 26.28 0.33 -19.37
C ARG A 55 26.31 0.45 -20.87
N LEU A 56 27.15 1.36 -21.36
CA LEU A 56 27.48 1.43 -22.79
C LEU A 56 28.43 0.26 -23.09
N VAL A 57 27.94 -0.71 -23.84
CA VAL A 57 28.80 -1.72 -24.46
C VAL A 57 29.30 -1.13 -25.77
N ALA A 58 30.60 -0.94 -25.89
CA ALA A 58 31.22 -0.65 -27.17
C ALA A 58 31.24 -1.96 -27.96
N THR A 59 30.46 -2.03 -29.04
CA THR A 59 30.58 -3.08 -30.04
C THR A 59 31.77 -2.72 -30.93
N GLU A 60 32.77 -3.60 -31.00
CA GLU A 60 33.85 -3.55 -32.00
C GLU A 60 33.35 -3.97 -33.40
#